data_AF-A0A9D0KWW0-F1
#
_entry.id   AF-A0A9D0KWW0-F1
#
_cell.length_a   1.000
_cell.length_b   1.000
_cell.length_c   1.000
_cell.angle_alpha   90.00
_cell.angle_beta   90.00
_cell.angle_gamma   90.00
#
_symmetry.space_group_name_H-M   'P 1'
#
loop_
_entity.id
_entity.type
_entity.pdbx_description
1 polymer ?
#
loop_
_entity_poly.entity_id
_entity_poly.type
_entity_poly.pdbx_seq_one_letter_code
_entity_poly.pdbx_strand_id
1 'polypeptide(L)'
;MRFDEIKDKIKDLKLIGKGWRGRVYRGIYEGKDLAFKVASDPQFIPNIQKEGKILKIVNREGIGGRLFLTGEDFIAYDFIEGKPLNEVINEKNGKVIISKLLKQARVLDKLGINKEE
;
A
#
# COMPACT_ATOMS: atom_id res chain seq x y z
N MET A 1 12.38 11.88 7.90
CA MET A 1 12.42 12.23 6.47
C MET A 1 11.00 12.42 5.97
N ARG A 2 10.75 13.52 5.28
CA ARG A 2 9.45 13.84 4.65
C ARG A 2 9.48 13.54 3.17
N PHE A 3 8.31 13.35 2.56
CA PHE A 3 8.21 13.01 1.14
C PHE A 3 8.87 14.07 0.24
N ASP A 4 8.66 15.35 0.55
CA ASP A 4 9.24 16.45 -0.22
C ASP A 4 10.78 16.45 -0.21
N GLU A 5 11.43 15.92 0.84
CA GLU A 5 12.89 15.85 0.95
C GLU A 5 13.52 14.80 0.01
N ILE A 6 12.74 13.81 -0.42
CA ILE A 6 13.21 12.74 -1.31
C ILE A 6 12.64 12.85 -2.73
N LYS A 7 11.65 13.72 -2.93
CA LYS A 7 10.86 13.79 -4.16
C LYS A 7 11.71 13.98 -5.41
N ASP A 8 12.73 14.84 -5.34
CA ASP A 8 13.63 15.12 -6.47
C ASP A 8 14.54 13.94 -6.83
N LYS A 9 14.68 12.96 -5.94
CA LYS A 9 15.43 11.73 -6.17
C LYS A 9 14.58 10.63 -6.81
N ILE A 10 13.26 10.83 -6.91
CA ILE A 10 12.34 9.86 -7.49
C ILE A 10 12.17 10.17 -8.98
N LYS A 11 12.59 9.25 -9.84
CA LYS A 11 12.44 9.39 -11.30
C LYS A 11 11.01 9.05 -11.72
N ASP A 12 10.55 9.69 -12.80
CA ASP A 12 9.23 9.45 -13.41
C ASP A 12 8.05 9.55 -12.42
N LEU A 13 8.18 10.46 -11.44
CA LEU A 13 7.18 10.62 -10.40
C LEU A 13 5.85 11.10 -11.00
N LYS A 14 4.80 10.29 -10.86
CA LYS A 14 3.46 10.57 -11.37
C LYS A 14 2.43 10.35 -10.29
N LEU A 15 1.48 11.28 -10.16
CA LEU A 15 0.32 11.08 -9.30
C LEU A 15 -0.64 10.09 -9.97
N ILE A 16 -0.90 8.97 -9.30
CA ILE A 16 -1.73 7.87 -9.83
C ILE A 16 -3.04 7.67 -9.04
N GLY A 17 -3.16 8.28 -7.85
CA GLY A 17 -4.37 8.19 -7.05
C GLY A 17 -4.52 9.35 -6.07
N LYS A 18 -5.75 9.78 -5.83
CA LYS A 18 -6.11 10.77 -4.81
C LYS A 18 -7.22 10.17 -3.95
N GLY A 19 -7.00 10.07 -2.64
CA GLY A 19 -8.01 9.71 -1.66
C GLY A 19 -8.17 10.81 -0.62
N TRP A 20 -9.12 10.62 0.31
CA TRP A 20 -9.39 11.55 1.40
C TRP A 20 -8.15 11.80 2.28
N ARG A 21 -7.52 10.70 2.75
CA ARG A 21 -6.40 10.73 3.71
C ARG A 21 -5.01 10.83 3.07
N GLY A 22 -4.92 10.74 1.73
CA GLY A 22 -3.62 10.71 1.08
C GLY A 22 -3.64 10.71 -0.44
N ARG A 23 -2.48 11.01 -1.01
CA ARG A 23 -2.17 10.97 -2.44
C ARG A 23 -1.21 9.81 -2.70
N VAL A 24 -1.42 9.10 -3.80
CA VAL A 24 -0.54 7.99 -4.21
C VAL A 24 0.21 8.40 -5.47
N TYR A 25 1.53 8.42 -5.37
CA TYR A 25 2.43 8.64 -6.50
C TYR A 25 3.09 7.32 -6.90
N ARG A 26 3.41 7.14 -8.18
CA ARG A 26 4.31 6.08 -8.67
C ARG A 26 5.61 6.74 -9.10
N GLY A 27 6.74 6.06 -8.88
CA GLY A 27 8.03 6.50 -9.42
C GLY A 27 9.13 5.49 -9.13
N ILE A 28 10.30 5.74 -9.72
CA ILE A 28 11.48 4.90 -9.55
C ILE A 28 12.40 5.53 -8.51
N TYR A 29 12.67 4.82 -7.43
CA TYR A 29 13.57 5.26 -6.37
C TYR A 29 14.53 4.12 -6.02
N GLU A 30 15.83 4.43 -5.96
CA GLU A 30 16.91 3.44 -5.77
C GLU A 30 16.80 2.22 -6.72
N GLY A 31 16.37 2.46 -7.96
CA GLY A 31 16.22 1.44 -8.99
C GLY A 31 14.98 0.56 -8.86
N LYS A 32 14.05 0.86 -7.94
CA LYS A 32 12.80 0.11 -7.74
C LYS A 32 11.58 0.95 -8.15
N ASP A 33 10.62 0.31 -8.80
CA ASP A 33 9.31 0.89 -9.13
C ASP A 33 8.38 0.81 -7.92
N LEU A 34 8.06 1.96 -7.33
CA LEU A 34 7.38 2.07 -6.05
C LEU A 34 6.12 2.92 -6.14
N ALA A 35 5.16 2.61 -5.28
CA ALA A 35 4.04 3.47 -4.93
C ALA A 35 4.34 4.21 -3.63
N PHE A 36 4.20 5.53 -3.64
CA PHE A 36 4.37 6.42 -2.48
C PHE A 36 3.01 6.93 -2.06
N LYS A 37 2.54 6.47 -0.90
CA LYS A 37 1.31 6.98 -0.29
C LYS A 37 1.66 8.05 0.73
N VAL A 38 1.29 9.28 0.41
CA VAL A 38 1.66 10.50 1.15
C VAL A 38 0.40 11.08 1.79
N ALA A 39 0.50 11.52 3.04
CA ALA A 39 -0.59 12.20 3.74
C ALA A 39 -1.05 13.44 2.94
N SER A 40 -2.36 13.62 2.79
CA SER A 40 -2.92 14.78 2.08
C SER A 40 -2.86 16.06 2.91
N ASP A 41 -2.83 15.91 4.23
CA ASP A 41 -2.82 16.96 5.25
C ASP A 41 -2.08 16.44 6.51
N PRO A 42 -1.43 17.31 7.32
CA PRO A 42 -0.75 16.90 8.55
C PRO A 42 -1.59 16.06 9.51
N GLN A 43 -2.91 16.29 9.58
CA GLN A 43 -3.80 15.53 10.47
C GLN A 43 -3.87 14.03 10.12
N PHE A 44 -3.55 13.65 8.88
CA PHE A 44 -3.59 12.26 8.42
C PHE A 44 -2.26 11.53 8.53
N ILE A 45 -1.19 12.21 8.95
CA ILE A 45 0.13 11.60 9.20
C ILE A 45 0.01 10.36 10.12
N PRO A 46 -0.69 10.41 11.26
CA PRO A 46 -0.84 9.25 12.13
C PRO A 46 -1.48 8.04 11.43
N ASN A 47 -2.41 8.27 10.51
CA ASN A 47 -3.05 7.20 9.73
C ASN A 47 -2.05 6.55 8.76
N ILE A 48 -1.27 7.34 8.05
CA ILE A 48 -0.23 6.83 7.14
C ILE A 48 0.84 6.04 7.92
N GLN A 49 1.24 6.53 9.09
CA GLN A 49 2.16 5.82 9.98
C GLN A 49 1.59 4.51 10.51
N LYS A 50 0.30 4.50 10.91
CA LYS A 50 -0.39 3.29 11.33
C LYS A 50 -0.42 2.26 10.20
N GLU A 51 -0.71 2.69 8.97
CA GLU A 51 -0.71 1.84 7.78
C GLU A 51 0.67 1.23 7.51
N GLY A 52 1.76 2.03 7.58
CA GLY A 52 3.12 1.52 7.43
C GLY A 52 3.49 0.47 8.48
N LYS A 53 3.10 0.68 9.75
CA LYS A 53 3.31 -0.29 10.84
C LYS A 53 2.57 -1.60 10.57
N ILE A 54 1.30 -1.53 10.16
CA ILE A 54 0.49 -2.70 9.83
C ILE A 54 1.09 -3.43 8.62
N LEU A 55 1.45 -2.70 7.56
CA LEU A 55 2.02 -3.28 6.35
C LEU A 55 3.32 -4.05 6.65
N LYS A 56 4.18 -3.48 7.50
CA LYS A 56 5.41 -4.13 7.98
C LYS A 56 5.14 -5.46 8.70
N ILE A 57 4.04 -5.56 9.46
CA ILE A 57 3.65 -6.79 10.16
C ILE A 57 3.16 -7.81 9.14
N VAL A 58 2.19 -7.46 8.29
CA VAL A 58 1.55 -8.40 7.36
C VAL A 58 2.46 -8.84 6.22
N ASN A 59 3.47 -8.05 5.86
CA ASN A 59 4.49 -8.46 4.90
C ASN A 59 5.33 -9.65 5.40
N ARG A 60 5.47 -9.86 6.71
CA ARG A 60 6.13 -11.05 7.27
C ARG A 60 5.37 -12.33 6.95
N GLU A 61 4.06 -12.21 6.76
CA GLU A 61 3.17 -13.29 6.33
C GLU A 61 3.01 -13.37 4.81
N GLY A 62 3.75 -12.55 4.05
CA GLY A 62 3.66 -12.48 2.58
C GLY A 62 2.37 -11.84 2.06
N ILE A 63 1.73 -10.97 2.86
CA ILE A 63 0.48 -10.29 2.51
C ILE A 63 0.74 -8.82 2.16
N GLY A 64 0.02 -8.31 1.16
CA GLY A 64 0.10 -6.91 0.71
C GLY A 64 1.34 -6.61 -0.15
N GLY A 65 1.45 -5.36 -0.61
CA GLY A 65 2.66 -4.88 -1.27
C GLY A 65 3.84 -4.83 -0.30
N ARG A 66 5.05 -5.17 -0.75
CA ARG A 66 6.23 -5.16 0.12
C ARG A 66 6.61 -3.73 0.45
N LEU A 67 6.59 -3.39 1.74
CA LEU A 67 7.04 -2.12 2.26
C LEU A 67 8.54 -1.96 1.97
N PHE A 68 8.87 -0.88 1.28
CA PHE A 68 10.24 -0.53 0.95
C PHE A 68 10.81 0.44 1.99
N LEU A 69 10.07 1.52 2.29
CA LEU A 69 10.50 2.52 3.29
C LEU A 69 9.31 3.23 3.93
N THR A 70 9.54 3.80 5.11
CA THR A 70 8.58 4.65 5.83
C THR A 70 9.24 6.00 6.13
N GLY A 71 8.62 7.08 5.69
CA GLY A 71 8.97 8.44 6.09
C GLY A 71 8.04 8.94 7.20
N GLU A 72 8.07 10.23 7.49
CA GLU A 72 7.20 10.87 8.49
C GLU A 72 5.77 11.05 8.00
N ASP A 73 5.60 11.46 6.74
CA ASP A 73 4.29 11.75 6.14
C ASP A 73 3.96 10.81 4.96
N PHE A 74 4.77 9.77 4.73
CA PHE A 74 4.54 8.82 3.65
C PHE A 74 5.02 7.41 3.97
N ILE A 75 4.52 6.45 3.19
CA ILE A 75 5.06 5.11 3.06
C ILE A 75 5.33 4.81 1.58
N ALA A 76 6.38 4.05 1.30
CA ALA A 76 6.68 3.54 -0.04
C ALA A 76 6.66 2.01 -0.04
N TYR A 77 6.00 1.42 -1.02
CA TYR A 77 5.90 -0.03 -1.20
C TYR A 77 5.96 -0.37 -2.68
N ASP A 78 6.24 -1.65 -3.00
CA ASP A 78 6.28 -2.14 -4.37
C ASP A 78 5.04 -1.68 -5.15
N PHE A 79 5.24 -1.07 -6.33
CA PHE A 79 4.13 -0.78 -7.21
C PHE A 79 3.55 -2.10 -7.75
N ILE A 80 2.24 -2.28 -7.60
CA ILE A 80 1.53 -3.48 -8.08
C ILE A 80 0.90 -3.14 -9.41
N GLU A 81 1.48 -3.65 -10.49
CA GLU A 81 0.85 -3.62 -11.80
C GLU A 81 -0.25 -4.68 -11.87
N GLY A 82 -1.49 -4.23 -11.87
CA GLY A 82 -2.65 -5.12 -11.85
C GLY A 82 -3.95 -4.39 -12.15
N LYS A 83 -5.03 -5.17 -12.25
CA LYS A 83 -6.39 -4.69 -12.44
C LYS A 83 -7.18 -4.78 -11.13
N PRO A 84 -8.14 -3.88 -10.89
CA PRO A 84 -9.10 -3.99 -9.79
C PRO A 84 -9.78 -5.37 -9.73
N LEU A 85 -10.07 -5.84 -8.51
CA LEU A 85 -10.66 -7.18 -8.29
C LEU A 85 -11.95 -7.41 -9.09
N ASN A 86 -12.82 -6.39 -9.15
CA ASN A 86 -14.09 -6.41 -9.88
C ASN A 86 -13.93 -6.52 -11.41
N GLU A 87 -12.75 -6.21 -11.95
CA GLU A 87 -12.46 -6.37 -13.37
C GLU A 87 -11.91 -7.75 -13.72
N VAL A 88 -11.38 -8.49 -12.73
CA VAL A 88 -10.70 -9.79 -12.97
C VAL A 88 -11.49 -10.98 -12.47
N ILE A 89 -12.38 -10.79 -11.49
CA ILE A 89 -13.19 -11.86 -10.93
C ILE A 89 -14.31 -12.26 -11.90
N ASN A 90 -14.51 -13.56 -12.10
CA ASN A 90 -15.57 -14.13 -12.92
C ASN A 90 -15.95 -15.53 -12.41
N GLU A 91 -16.96 -16.15 -13.00
CA GLU A 91 -17.48 -17.46 -12.58
C GLU A 91 -16.41 -18.57 -12.58
N LYS A 92 -15.45 -18.53 -13.51
CA LYS A 92 -14.42 -19.56 -13.65
C LYS A 92 -13.36 -19.47 -12.57
N ASN A 93 -13.01 -18.27 -12.12
CA ASN A 93 -11.92 -18.04 -11.17
C ASN A 93 -12.37 -17.60 -9.77
N GLY A 94 -13.65 -17.24 -9.59
CA GLY A 94 -14.17 -16.62 -8.38
C GLY A 94 -13.93 -17.46 -7.14
N LYS A 95 -14.20 -18.76 -7.19
CA LYS A 95 -13.94 -19.68 -6.07
C LYS A 95 -12.48 -19.64 -5.63
N VAL A 96 -11.54 -19.63 -6.58
CA VAL A 96 -10.10 -19.64 -6.28
C VAL A 96 -9.66 -18.30 -5.70
N ILE A 97 -10.09 -17.19 -6.31
CA ILE A 97 -9.73 -15.84 -5.85
C ILE A 97 -10.30 -15.57 -4.46
N ILE A 98 -11.59 -15.82 -4.23
CA ILE A 98 -12.24 -15.63 -2.94
C ILE A 98 -11.59 -16.50 -1.87
N SER A 99 -11.29 -17.78 -2.17
CA SER A 99 -10.59 -18.65 -1.22
C SER A 99 -9.22 -18.12 -0.83
N LYS A 100 -8.47 -17.48 -1.75
CA LYS A 100 -7.19 -16.84 -1.45
C LYS A 100 -7.38 -15.62 -0.55
N LEU A 101 -8.38 -14.78 -0.84
CA LEU A 101 -8.70 -13.60 -0.03
C LEU A 101 -9.10 -13.99 1.40
N LEU A 102 -9.96 -15.00 1.57
CA LEU A 102 -10.37 -15.50 2.88
C LEU A 102 -9.21 -16.11 3.68
N LYS A 103 -8.24 -16.75 3.02
CA LYS A 103 -7.02 -17.23 3.68
C LYS A 103 -6.19 -16.07 4.22
N GLN A 104 -6.05 -14.98 3.46
CA GLN A 104 -5.34 -13.78 3.93
C GLN A 104 -6.10 -13.10 5.07
N ALA A 105 -7.43 -12.96 4.97
CA ALA A 105 -8.26 -12.42 6.03
C ALA A 105 -8.10 -13.21 7.34
N ARG A 106 -8.11 -14.55 7.28
CA ARG A 106 -7.86 -15.40 8.45
C ARG A 106 -6.50 -15.16 9.10
N VAL A 107 -5.46 -14.83 8.33
CA VAL A 107 -4.15 -14.47 8.88
C VAL A 107 -4.24 -13.15 9.63
N LEU A 108 -4.92 -12.14 9.06
CA LEU A 108 -5.16 -10.86 9.74
C LEU A 108 -5.94 -11.04 11.05
N ASP A 109 -6.98 -11.88 11.04
CA ASP A 109 -7.78 -12.19 12.25
C ASP A 109 -6.91 -12.78 13.36
N LYS A 110 -6.02 -13.73 13.01
CA LYS A 110 -5.09 -14.34 13.97
C LYS A 110 -4.07 -13.35 14.53
N LEU A 111 -3.71 -12.33 13.76
CA LEU A 111 -2.82 -11.25 14.19
C LEU A 111 -3.56 -10.16 14.98
N GLY A 112 -4.88 -10.26 15.13
CA GLY A 112 -5.71 -9.22 15.76
C GLY A 112 -5.76 -7.92 14.96
N ILE A 113 -5.47 -7.98 13.66
CA ILE A 113 -5.46 -6.81 12.77
C ILE A 113 -6.82 -6.72 12.10
N ASN A 114 -7.56 -5.66 12.39
CA ASN A 114 -8.80 -5.33 11.70
C ASN A 114 -8.60 -4.09 10.82
N LYS A 115 -9.44 -3.96 9.79
CA LYS A 115 -9.42 -2.84 8.84
C LYS A 115 -9.82 -1.51 9.49
N GLU A 116 -10.54 -1.55 10.62
CA GLU A 116 -11.01 -0.37 11.37
C GLU A 116 -11.53 0.74 10.44
N GLU A 117 -12.51 0.41 9.59
CA GLU A 117 -13.11 1.39 8.65
C GLU A 117 -13.90 2.50 9.35
#